data_AF-A0A4P8HPZ0-F1
#
_entry.id   AF-A0A4P8HPZ0-F1
#
_cell.length_a   1.000
_cell.length_b   1.000
_cell.length_c   1.000
_cell.angle_alpha   90.00
_cell.angle_beta   90.00
_cell.angle_gamma   90.00
#
_symmetry.space_group_name_H-M   'P 1'
#
loop_
_entity.id
_entity.type
_entity.pdbx_description
1 polymer ?
#
loop_
_entity_poly.entity_id
_entity_poly.type
_entity_poly.pdbx_seq_one_letter_code
_entity_poly.pdbx_strand_id
1 'polypeptide(L)'
;MEAQEVHRGRLIDHIQLVVKDLPASRKFYTAVFAALEIPVGGTADDYFWVDELFVSAQDSETAQGHLTGRHHLAFQARDRAMVDAFHRAALEGGGKDNGAPGERPYHPGYYAAFVIDPDGNNIEAVFHGESRRSAPSVHITW
;
A
#
# COMPACT_ATOMS: atom_id res chain seq x y z
N MET A 1 2.21 -24.13 13.75
CA MET A 1 1.62 -22.80 13.49
C MET A 1 2.78 -21.93 13.06
N GLU A 2 2.74 -21.40 11.84
CA GLU A 2 3.66 -20.34 11.42
C GLU A 2 3.44 -19.16 12.38
N ALA A 3 4.53 -18.58 12.90
CA ALA A 3 4.44 -17.40 13.75
C ALA A 3 3.86 -16.23 12.95
N GLN A 4 2.97 -15.44 13.55
CA GLN A 4 2.47 -14.24 12.90
C GLN A 4 3.40 -13.07 13.22
N GLU A 5 3.69 -12.25 12.20
CA GLU A 5 4.61 -11.13 12.26
C GLU A 5 3.91 -9.87 11.75
N VAL A 6 4.12 -8.74 12.43
CA VAL A 6 3.63 -7.41 12.01
C VAL A 6 4.73 -6.37 12.20
N HIS A 7 4.82 -5.42 11.28
CA HIS A 7 5.72 -4.27 11.37
C HIS A 7 4.90 -3.02 11.74
N ARG A 8 5.39 -2.23 12.70
CA ARG A 8 4.80 -0.93 13.05
C ARG A 8 5.75 0.22 12.79
N GLY A 9 5.20 1.28 12.26
CA GLY A 9 5.83 2.54 11.91
C GLY A 9 5.91 3.46 13.12
N ARG A 10 6.50 4.63 12.91
CA ARG A 10 6.78 5.56 14.01
C ARG A 10 5.61 6.47 14.40
N LEU A 11 4.59 6.60 13.52
CA LEU A 11 3.51 7.58 13.68
C LEU A 11 2.11 6.96 13.61
N ILE A 12 1.89 6.04 12.68
CA ILE A 12 0.60 5.39 12.45
C ILE A 12 0.79 3.91 12.76
N ASP A 13 -0.12 3.30 13.53
CA ASP A 13 -0.10 1.87 13.81
C ASP A 13 -0.72 1.07 12.66
N HIS A 14 -1.90 1.50 12.21
CA HIS A 14 -2.59 0.98 11.03
C HIS A 14 -3.61 1.98 10.48
N ILE A 15 -4.05 1.75 9.23
CA ILE A 15 -5.13 2.47 8.54
C ILE A 15 -6.11 1.43 7.99
N GLN A 16 -7.41 1.73 8.06
CA GLN A 16 -8.45 0.92 7.43
C GLN A 16 -9.11 1.66 6.27
N LEU A 17 -9.16 1.03 5.12
CA LEU A 17 -9.94 1.45 3.96
C LEU A 17 -11.20 0.60 3.86
N VAL A 18 -12.33 1.26 3.65
CA VAL A 18 -13.60 0.64 3.28
C VAL A 18 -13.78 0.83 1.78
N VAL A 19 -13.89 -0.28 1.06
CA VAL A 19 -13.93 -0.32 -0.40
C VAL A 19 -15.25 -0.87 -0.91
N LYS A 20 -15.65 -0.43 -2.11
CA LYS A 20 -16.90 -0.86 -2.74
C LYS A 20 -16.85 -2.28 -3.31
N ASP A 21 -15.65 -2.73 -3.70
CA ASP A 21 -15.42 -4.01 -4.37
C ASP A 21 -14.14 -4.64 -3.80
N LEU A 22 -14.31 -5.43 -2.74
CA LEU A 22 -13.20 -6.08 -2.04
C LEU A 22 -12.38 -7.00 -2.96
N PRO A 23 -12.98 -7.83 -3.84
CA PRO A 23 -12.21 -8.60 -4.81
C PRO A 23 -11.33 -7.75 -5.74
N ALA A 24 -11.84 -6.65 -6.28
CA ALA A 24 -11.06 -5.75 -7.13
C ALA A 24 -9.90 -5.12 -6.36
N SER A 25 -10.16 -4.62 -5.14
CA SER A 25 -9.13 -4.01 -4.30
C SER A 25 -8.10 -5.04 -3.84
N ARG A 26 -8.51 -6.28 -3.52
CA ARG A 26 -7.60 -7.39 -3.20
C ARG A 26 -6.66 -7.68 -4.35
N LYS A 27 -7.16 -7.78 -5.59
CA LYS A 27 -6.33 -7.96 -6.79
C LYS A 27 -5.30 -6.83 -6.93
N PHE A 28 -5.77 -5.58 -6.82
CA PHE A 28 -4.91 -4.40 -6.95
C PHE A 28 -3.81 -4.35 -5.88
N TYR A 29 -4.19 -4.42 -4.61
CA TYR A 29 -3.25 -4.29 -3.50
C TYR A 29 -2.30 -5.49 -3.42
N THR A 30 -2.74 -6.70 -3.76
CA THR A 30 -1.84 -7.86 -3.84
C THR A 30 -0.74 -7.65 -4.89
N ALA A 31 -1.07 -7.09 -6.05
CA ALA A 31 -0.09 -6.79 -7.10
C ALA A 31 0.90 -5.68 -6.66
N VAL A 32 0.38 -4.61 -6.08
CA VAL A 32 1.17 -3.50 -5.53
C VAL A 32 2.15 -3.97 -4.46
N PHE A 33 1.67 -4.70 -3.45
CA PHE A 33 2.51 -5.11 -2.32
C PHE A 33 3.46 -6.24 -2.66
N ALA A 34 3.13 -7.11 -3.63
CA ALA A 34 4.10 -8.06 -4.18
C ALA A 34 5.30 -7.33 -4.82
N ALA A 35 5.08 -6.22 -5.54
CA ALA A 35 6.16 -5.40 -6.11
C ALA A 35 6.99 -4.67 -5.03
N LEU A 36 6.37 -4.34 -3.89
CA LEU A 36 7.04 -3.77 -2.73
C LEU A 36 7.68 -4.83 -1.81
N GLU A 37 7.56 -6.11 -2.16
CA GLU A 37 8.04 -7.25 -1.37
C GLU A 37 7.43 -7.33 0.05
N ILE A 38 6.17 -6.91 0.19
CA ILE A 38 5.40 -6.98 1.44
C ILE A 38 4.32 -8.07 1.29
N PRO A 39 4.37 -9.16 2.08
CA PRO A 39 3.40 -10.23 1.97
C PRO A 39 2.03 -9.81 2.52
N VAL A 40 0.96 -10.39 1.96
CA VAL A 40 -0.37 -10.28 2.57
C VAL A 40 -0.33 -10.99 3.93
N GLY A 41 -0.66 -10.25 4.99
CA GLY A 41 -0.58 -10.77 6.35
C GLY A 41 -1.74 -11.70 6.70
N GLY A 42 -2.95 -11.36 6.25
CA GLY A 42 -4.13 -12.20 6.50
C GLY A 42 -5.36 -11.78 5.70
N THR A 43 -6.30 -12.73 5.58
CA THR A 43 -7.51 -12.57 4.77
C THR A 43 -8.70 -13.22 5.47
N ALA A 44 -9.85 -12.57 5.36
CA ALA A 44 -11.18 -13.12 5.66
C ALA A 44 -12.14 -12.82 4.50
N ASP A 45 -13.39 -13.22 4.66
CA ASP A 45 -14.44 -13.01 3.65
C ASP A 45 -14.71 -11.52 3.41
N ASP A 46 -14.64 -10.70 4.47
CA ASP A 46 -15.00 -9.28 4.46
C ASP A 46 -13.80 -8.34 4.59
N TYR A 47 -12.56 -8.85 4.73
CA TYR A 47 -11.35 -8.02 4.73
C TYR A 47 -10.07 -8.74 4.32
N PHE A 48 -9.01 -7.96 4.11
CA PHE A 48 -7.62 -8.42 4.17
C PHE A 48 -6.74 -7.33 4.74
N TRP A 49 -5.52 -7.70 5.11
CA TRP A 49 -4.52 -6.73 5.54
C TRP A 49 -3.13 -7.05 5.00
N VAL A 50 -2.36 -5.99 4.79
CA VAL A 50 -0.97 -6.02 4.36
C VAL A 50 -0.21 -5.05 5.25
N ASP A 51 0.58 -5.59 6.16
CA ASP A 51 1.28 -4.83 7.19
C ASP A 51 0.33 -3.87 7.96
N GLU A 52 0.50 -2.56 7.79
CA GLU A 52 -0.32 -1.53 8.46
C GLU A 52 -1.62 -1.20 7.73
N LEU A 53 -1.84 -1.70 6.51
CA LEU A 53 -3.03 -1.39 5.71
C LEU A 53 -4.07 -2.50 5.84
N PHE A 54 -5.25 -2.14 6.33
CA PHE A 54 -6.45 -2.96 6.32
C PHE A 54 -7.38 -2.49 5.20
N VAL A 55 -7.97 -3.44 4.48
CA VAL A 55 -8.96 -3.19 3.43
C VAL A 55 -10.17 -4.07 3.67
N SER A 56 -11.31 -3.43 3.92
CA SER A 56 -12.56 -4.09 4.30
C SER A 56 -13.67 -3.78 3.30
N ALA A 57 -14.57 -4.75 3.12
CA ALA A 57 -15.78 -4.55 2.35
C ALA A 57 -16.72 -3.55 3.05
N GLN A 58 -17.57 -2.90 2.25
CA GLN A 58 -18.56 -1.95 2.75
C GLN A 58 -19.54 -2.55 3.77
N ASP A 59 -19.83 -3.84 3.69
CA ASP A 59 -20.73 -4.57 4.57
C ASP A 59 -20.02 -5.26 5.73
N SER A 60 -18.71 -5.06 5.92
CA SER A 60 -18.00 -5.59 7.08
C SER A 60 -18.54 -4.97 8.37
N GLU A 61 -18.94 -5.82 9.33
CA GLU A 61 -19.46 -5.39 10.64
C GLU A 61 -18.46 -4.53 11.41
N THR A 62 -17.16 -4.73 11.15
CA THR A 62 -16.07 -4.01 11.84
C THR A 62 -15.68 -2.69 11.16
N ALA A 63 -16.14 -2.43 9.94
CA ALA A 63 -15.60 -1.37 9.08
C ALA A 63 -16.44 -0.10 8.96
N GLN A 64 -17.40 0.15 9.86
CA GLN A 64 -18.24 1.38 9.92
C GLN A 64 -19.00 1.75 8.62
N GLY A 65 -19.09 0.88 7.61
CA GLY A 65 -20.01 0.95 6.47
C GLY A 65 -19.83 2.10 5.46
N HIS A 66 -18.92 3.04 5.69
CA HIS A 66 -18.72 4.22 4.84
C HIS A 66 -17.48 4.08 3.98
N LEU A 67 -17.65 4.18 2.66
CA LEU A 67 -16.52 4.13 1.70
C LEU A 67 -15.49 5.22 2.04
N THR A 68 -14.23 4.82 2.13
CA THR A 68 -13.15 5.72 2.55
C THR A 68 -12.80 6.72 1.44
N GLY A 69 -12.42 6.24 0.25
CA GLY A 69 -12.26 6.98 -1.02
C GLY A 69 -11.40 8.27 -1.03
N ARG A 70 -10.75 8.58 -2.16
CA ARG A 70 -10.00 9.85 -2.36
C ARG A 70 -8.89 10.16 -1.35
N HIS A 71 -8.32 9.13 -0.71
CA HIS A 71 -7.16 9.30 0.16
C HIS A 71 -5.87 9.24 -0.64
N HIS A 72 -4.78 9.79 -0.09
CA HIS A 72 -3.45 9.64 -0.65
C HIS A 72 -2.59 8.82 0.32
N LEU A 73 -2.08 7.69 -0.15
CA LEU A 73 -1.23 6.79 0.62
C LEU A 73 0.07 6.58 -0.15
N ALA A 74 1.19 6.87 0.50
CA ALA A 74 2.52 6.73 -0.07
C ALA A 74 3.30 5.64 0.65
N PHE A 75 3.74 4.63 -0.09
CA PHE A 75 4.51 3.50 0.41
C PHE A 75 5.99 3.66 0.09
N GLN A 76 6.84 3.22 1.01
CA GLN A 76 8.29 3.35 0.84
C GLN A 76 8.83 2.27 -0.11
N ALA A 77 9.47 2.70 -1.18
CA ALA A 77 10.29 1.85 -2.03
C ALA A 77 11.76 1.91 -1.58
N ARG A 78 12.49 0.81 -1.75
CA ARG A 78 13.91 0.73 -1.38
C ARG A 78 14.85 1.35 -2.42
N ASP A 79 14.41 1.45 -3.67
CA ASP A 79 15.17 1.96 -4.81
C ASP A 79 14.22 2.40 -5.94
N ARG A 80 14.78 2.96 -7.02
CA ARG A 80 14.01 3.41 -8.20
C ARG A 80 13.36 2.24 -8.95
N ALA A 81 14.03 1.09 -9.01
CA ALA A 81 13.52 -0.08 -9.74
C ALA A 81 12.25 -0.65 -9.08
N MET A 82 12.16 -0.58 -7.76
CA MET A 82 10.96 -0.95 -6.99
C MET A 82 9.80 0.02 -7.25
N VAL A 83 10.07 1.33 -7.42
CA VAL A 83 9.05 2.30 -7.85
C VAL A 83 8.53 1.97 -9.26
N ASP A 84 9.43 1.63 -10.18
CA ASP A 84 9.06 1.24 -11.55
C ASP A 84 8.23 -0.06 -11.56
N ALA A 85 8.64 -1.05 -10.76
CA ALA A 85 7.94 -2.32 -10.61
C ALA A 85 6.55 -2.14 -9.99
N PHE A 86 6.44 -1.31 -8.94
CA PHE A 86 5.17 -0.93 -8.33
C PHE A 86 4.22 -0.35 -9.37
N HIS A 87 4.66 0.62 -10.17
CA HIS A 87 3.80 1.30 -11.14
C HIS A 87 3.25 0.32 -12.17
N ARG A 88 4.12 -0.51 -12.75
CA ARG A 88 3.73 -1.56 -13.70
C ARG A 88 2.73 -2.54 -13.09
N ALA A 89 3.01 -3.07 -11.90
CA ALA A 89 2.15 -4.04 -11.22
C ALA A 89 0.79 -3.43 -10.85
N ALA A 90 0.76 -2.16 -10.43
CA ALA A 90 -0.46 -1.44 -10.11
C ALA A 90 -1.38 -1.26 -11.34
N LEU A 91 -0.80 -0.95 -12.51
CA LEU A 91 -1.55 -0.87 -13.77
C LEU A 91 -2.08 -2.25 -14.21
N GLU A 92 -1.25 -3.29 -14.15
CA GLU A 92 -1.67 -4.68 -14.43
C GLU A 92 -2.76 -5.17 -13.44
N GLY A 93 -2.70 -4.68 -12.21
CA GLY A 93 -3.68 -4.91 -11.14
C GLY A 93 -5.03 -4.21 -11.33
N GLY A 94 -5.17 -3.36 -12.35
CA GLY A 94 -6.40 -2.63 -12.67
C GLY A 94 -6.45 -1.20 -12.18
N GLY A 95 -5.33 -0.67 -11.65
CA GLY A 95 -5.19 0.74 -11.35
C GLY A 95 -5.09 1.61 -12.61
N LYS A 96 -5.29 2.92 -12.44
CA LYS A 96 -5.17 3.90 -13.52
C LYS A 96 -3.95 4.78 -13.31
N ASP A 97 -3.18 5.01 -14.36
CA ASP A 97 -2.02 5.91 -14.28
C ASP A 97 -2.42 7.29 -13.76
N ASN A 98 -1.65 7.80 -12.80
CA ASN A 98 -1.78 9.15 -12.25
C ASN A 98 -0.43 9.88 -12.21
N GLY A 99 0.60 9.30 -12.82
CA GLY A 99 1.95 9.83 -12.82
C GLY A 99 2.98 8.73 -12.93
N ALA A 100 3.52 8.56 -14.13
CA ALA A 100 4.59 7.60 -14.41
C ALA A 100 5.81 7.78 -13.48
N PRO A 101 6.62 6.73 -13.26
CA PRO A 101 7.82 6.81 -12.46
C PRO A 101 8.75 7.93 -12.93
N GLY A 102 9.26 8.71 -11.98
CA GLY A 102 10.20 9.78 -12.29
C GLY A 102 10.55 10.63 -11.08
N GLU A 103 11.49 11.53 -11.25
CA GLU A 103 11.82 12.52 -10.23
C GLU A 103 10.67 13.52 -10.04
N ARG A 104 10.47 13.96 -8.79
CA ARG A 104 9.51 15.01 -8.44
C ARG A 104 10.25 16.21 -7.84
N PRO A 105 9.86 17.45 -8.18
CA PRO A 105 10.53 18.66 -7.70
C PRO A 105 10.14 19.01 -6.25
N TYR A 106 10.07 18.01 -5.36
CA TYR A 106 9.75 18.20 -3.94
C TYR A 106 11.01 18.35 -3.10
N HIS A 107 11.98 17.47 -3.33
CA HIS A 107 13.36 17.61 -2.85
C HIS A 107 14.30 16.73 -3.71
N PRO A 108 15.63 16.97 -3.69
CA PRO A 108 16.58 16.14 -4.42
C PRO A 108 16.45 14.66 -4.06
N GLY A 109 16.43 13.79 -5.07
CA GLY A 109 16.34 12.34 -4.91
C GLY A 109 14.93 11.77 -4.75
N TYR A 110 13.88 12.59 -4.68
CA TYR A 110 12.49 12.12 -4.62
C TYR A 110 12.06 11.50 -5.95
N TYR A 111 12.11 10.17 -6.05
CA TYR A 111 11.67 9.40 -7.20
C TYR A 111 10.40 8.64 -6.86
N ALA A 112 9.32 8.87 -7.60
CA ALA A 112 8.00 8.34 -7.26
C ALA A 112 7.15 8.01 -8.48
N ALA A 113 6.11 7.20 -8.26
CA ALA A 113 5.06 6.89 -9.21
C ALA A 113 3.70 6.90 -8.52
N PHE A 114 2.64 7.23 -9.27
CA PHE A 114 1.28 7.43 -8.76
C PHE A 114 0.26 6.66 -9.59
N VAL A 115 -0.64 5.96 -8.93
CA VAL A 115 -1.72 5.20 -9.55
C VAL A 115 -3.02 5.39 -8.76
N ILE A 116 -4.13 5.60 -9.47
CA ILE A 116 -5.46 5.60 -8.86
C ILE A 116 -5.94 4.16 -8.69
N ASP A 117 -6.31 3.79 -7.46
CA ASP A 117 -6.87 2.48 -7.14
C ASP A 117 -8.34 2.33 -7.62
N PRO A 118 -8.97 1.14 -7.46
CA PRO A 118 -10.36 0.91 -7.87
C PRO A 118 -11.41 1.84 -7.21
N ASP A 119 -11.11 2.39 -6.04
CA ASP A 119 -11.99 3.23 -5.22
C ASP A 119 -11.66 4.73 -5.32
N GLY A 120 -10.66 5.11 -6.11
CA GLY A 120 -10.30 6.50 -6.36
C GLY A 120 -9.26 7.08 -5.40
N ASN A 121 -8.56 6.25 -4.62
CA ASN A 121 -7.42 6.67 -3.80
C ASN A 121 -6.18 6.85 -4.67
N ASN A 122 -5.36 7.85 -4.35
CA ASN A 122 -4.08 8.11 -5.01
C ASN A 122 -2.97 7.35 -4.29
N ILE A 123 -2.53 6.25 -4.88
CA ILE A 123 -1.52 5.36 -4.31
C ILE A 123 -0.16 5.68 -4.90
N GLU A 124 0.82 5.91 -4.04
CA GLU A 124 2.19 6.24 -4.39
C GLU A 124 3.16 5.18 -3.90
N ALA A 125 4.19 4.92 -4.70
CA ALA A 125 5.45 4.39 -4.20
C ALA A 125 6.54 5.44 -4.35
N VAL A 126 7.32 5.66 -3.30
CA VAL A 126 8.34 6.71 -3.23
C VAL A 126 9.67 6.18 -2.73
N PHE A 127 10.74 6.60 -3.41
CA PHE A 127 12.12 6.46 -2.98
C PHE A 127 12.74 7.85 -2.78
N HIS A 128 13.29 8.11 -1.59
CA HIS A 128 13.86 9.42 -1.22
C HIS A 128 15.35 9.58 -1.55
N GLY A 129 15.94 8.66 -2.33
CA GLY A 129 17.38 8.60 -2.55
C GLY A 129 18.12 7.81 -1.47
N GLU A 130 19.44 7.70 -1.63
CA GLU A 130 20.30 7.04 -0.65
C GLU A 130 20.16 7.69 0.72
N SER A 131 19.65 6.93 1.69
CA SER A 131 19.40 7.42 3.05
C SER A 131 19.61 6.30 4.06
N ARG A 132 20.02 6.68 5.27
CA ARG A 132 20.11 5.77 6.41
C ARG A 132 18.79 5.78 7.16
N ARG A 133 18.04 4.67 7.10
CA ARG A 133 16.85 4.49 7.96
C ARG A 133 17.29 4.52 9.42
N SER A 134 16.62 5.33 10.24
CA SER A 134 16.90 5.40 11.69
C SER A 134 16.53 4.10 12.41
N ALA A 135 15.53 3.38 11.90
CA ALA A 135 15.12 2.02 12.27
C ALA A 135 14.25 1.45 11.12
N PRO A 136 14.22 0.13 10.87
CA PRO A 136 13.41 -0.49 9.82
C PRO A 136 11.90 -0.48 10.17
N SER A 137 11.53 -1.00 11.33
CA SER A 137 10.18 -0.97 11.93
C SER A 137 10.27 -1.47 13.39
N VAL A 138 9.17 -1.41 14.16
CA VAL A 138 8.99 -2.25 15.35
C VAL A 138 8.56 -3.64 14.87
N HIS A 139 9.27 -4.68 15.29
CA HIS A 139 9.02 -6.08 14.93
C HIS A 139 8.35 -6.80 16.10
N ILE A 140 7.16 -7.34 15.88
CA ILE A 140 6.37 -8.00 16.91
C ILE A 140 5.98 -9.39 16.41
N THR A 141 6.27 -10.43 17.22
CA THR A 141 6.06 -11.84 16.89
C THR A 141 5.21 -12.52 17.97
N TRP A 142 4.22 -13.32 17.57
CA TRP A 142 3.40 -14.14 18.49
C TRP A 142 2.91 -15.44 17.86
#